data_AF-E0V8V9-F1
#
_entry.id   AF-E0V8V9-F1
#
_cell.length_a   1.000
_cell.length_b   1.000
_cell.length_c   1.000
_cell.angle_alpha   90.00
_cell.angle_beta   90.00
_cell.angle_gamma   90.00
#
_symmetry.space_group_name_H-M   'P 1'
#
loop_
_entity.id
_entity.type
_entity.pdbx_description
1 polymer ?
#
loop_
_entity_poly.entity_id
_entity_poly.type
_entity_poly.pdbx_seq_one_letter_code
_entity_poly.pdbx_strand_id
1 'polypeptide(L)'
;MSSYKFAQKPFNFVPPDKGSFPLDHDGVCKDLMMKYMDCLAAYKRENSKCREEIKNYLDCRMNNELMTRESWKNLGSVAALKIPLLVNKLLEIKKVNIKIVTTRHALHFFKKKDVGNVDVLTDDNEWKSWKNRGDPVLHIELTKWADLFVIAPLDANTLGKLANGLCDNLLTCVARAWNMNKPFLFCPAMNTRMYEHPITSKQISTLTSWGYIEIPVVSKMLVCGDKGLGAMAEVDTIIQLLGGALSLFRMHYAVSVGLTEDWMRNQS
;
A
#
# COMPACT_ATOMS: atom_id res chain seq x y z
N MET A 1 40.74 -43.10 -7.32
CA MET A 1 39.76 -42.29 -8.06
C MET A 1 38.56 -43.16 -8.39
N SER A 2 37.48 -43.06 -7.62
CA SER A 2 36.22 -43.78 -7.90
C SER A 2 35.11 -42.75 -8.04
N SER A 3 34.54 -42.65 -9.24
CA SER A 3 33.51 -41.69 -9.62
C SER A 3 32.15 -42.20 -9.14
N TYR A 4 31.56 -41.52 -8.15
CA TYR A 4 30.17 -41.75 -7.76
C TYR A 4 29.25 -41.10 -8.80
N LYS A 5 28.64 -41.92 -9.67
CA LYS A 5 27.51 -41.49 -10.51
C LYS A 5 26.23 -41.60 -9.70
N PHE A 6 25.66 -40.47 -9.32
CA PHE A 6 24.29 -40.41 -8.79
C PHE A 6 23.32 -40.76 -9.93
N ALA A 7 22.65 -41.91 -9.82
CA ALA A 7 21.53 -42.25 -10.67
C ALA A 7 20.36 -41.30 -10.33
N GLN A 8 20.07 -40.35 -11.21
CA GLN A 8 18.86 -39.53 -11.10
C GLN A 8 17.66 -40.44 -11.40
N LYS A 9 16.79 -40.63 -10.40
CA LYS A 9 15.46 -41.23 -10.64
C LYS A 9 14.73 -40.38 -11.70
N PRO A 10 14.04 -40.98 -12.67
CA PRO A 10 13.22 -40.22 -13.60
C PRO A 10 12.13 -39.49 -12.79
N PHE A 11 12.24 -38.16 -12.75
CA PHE A 11 11.19 -37.30 -12.24
C PHE A 11 10.01 -37.40 -13.21
N ASN A 12 9.04 -38.23 -12.89
CA ASN A 12 7.75 -38.20 -13.56
C ASN A 12 7.04 -36.91 -13.11
N PHE A 13 7.02 -35.92 -14.01
CA PHE A 13 6.15 -34.76 -13.86
C PHE A 13 4.70 -35.24 -13.96
N VAL A 14 4.02 -35.28 -12.83
CA VAL A 14 2.56 -35.24 -12.81
C VAL A 14 2.20 -33.75 -12.84
N PRO A 15 1.62 -33.21 -13.92
CA PRO A 15 1.15 -31.84 -13.93
C PRO A 15 0.12 -31.65 -12.81
N PRO A 16 0.16 -30.54 -12.06
CA PRO A 16 -0.83 -30.27 -11.03
C PRO A 16 -2.21 -30.14 -11.68
N ASP A 17 -3.22 -30.82 -11.10
CA ASP A 17 -4.61 -30.87 -11.59
C ASP A 17 -5.33 -29.51 -11.70
N LYS A 18 -4.66 -28.41 -11.32
CA LYS A 18 -5.11 -27.03 -11.52
C LYS A 18 -3.92 -26.19 -11.95
N GLY A 19 -3.78 -26.07 -13.28
CA GLY A 19 -2.67 -25.41 -13.95
C GLY A 19 -2.43 -23.98 -13.49
N SER A 20 -1.17 -23.67 -13.25
CA SER A 20 -0.66 -22.35 -12.94
C SER A 20 -0.48 -21.50 -14.20
N PHE A 21 -1.53 -21.21 -15.00
CA PHE A 21 -1.42 -20.25 -16.11
C PHE A 21 -2.77 -19.70 -16.57
N PRO A 22 -2.83 -18.38 -16.81
CA PRO A 22 -3.35 -17.90 -18.08
C PRO A 22 -2.22 -17.10 -18.76
N LEU A 23 -1.23 -17.82 -19.28
CA LEU A 23 -0.41 -17.28 -20.36
C LEU A 23 -1.32 -17.20 -21.58
N ASP A 24 -1.31 -16.04 -22.22
CA ASP A 24 -1.90 -15.82 -23.54
C ASP A 24 -1.14 -16.66 -24.57
N HIS A 25 -1.41 -17.97 -24.58
CA HIS A 25 -0.66 -18.97 -25.36
C HIS A 25 -0.72 -18.68 -26.86
N ASP A 26 -1.87 -18.20 -27.31
CA ASP A 26 -2.14 -17.89 -28.71
C ASP A 26 -1.82 -16.42 -29.05
N GLY A 27 -1.35 -15.63 -28.08
CA GLY A 27 -0.95 -14.24 -28.27
C GLY A 27 -2.10 -13.29 -28.62
N VAL A 28 -3.33 -13.61 -28.24
CA VAL A 28 -4.57 -12.86 -28.53
C VAL A 28 -4.48 -11.40 -28.06
N CYS A 29 -3.86 -11.16 -26.91
CA CYS A 29 -3.67 -9.83 -26.32
C CYS A 29 -2.22 -9.35 -26.39
N LYS A 30 -1.34 -10.06 -27.11
CA LYS A 30 0.10 -9.76 -27.21
C LYS A 30 0.38 -8.39 -27.80
N ASP A 31 -0.36 -7.96 -28.81
CA ASP A 31 -0.16 -6.65 -29.43
C ASP A 31 -0.46 -5.50 -28.46
N LEU A 32 -1.48 -5.66 -27.62
CA LEU A 32 -1.83 -4.70 -26.58
C LEU A 32 -0.80 -4.72 -25.43
N MET A 33 -0.28 -5.89 -25.10
CA MET A 33 0.85 -6.04 -24.17
C MET A 33 2.09 -5.30 -24.68
N MET A 34 2.45 -5.46 -25.95
CA MET A 34 3.61 -4.81 -26.55
C MET A 34 3.44 -3.28 -26.55
N LYS A 35 2.26 -2.76 -26.92
CA LYS A 35 1.96 -1.31 -26.83
C LYS A 35 2.15 -0.76 -25.42
N TYR A 36 1.73 -1.51 -24.40
CA TYR A 36 1.94 -1.13 -23.01
C TYR A 36 3.44 -1.12 -22.64
N MET A 37 4.19 -2.16 -23.05
CA MET A 37 5.64 -2.24 -22.80
C MET A 37 6.43 -1.12 -23.50
N ASP A 38 6.06 -0.78 -24.73
CA ASP A 38 6.66 0.32 -25.48
C ASP A 38 6.38 1.67 -24.81
N CYS A 39 5.16 1.87 -24.32
CA CYS A 39 4.81 3.05 -23.53
C CYS A 39 5.66 3.14 -22.26
N LEU A 40 5.83 2.04 -21.53
CA LEU A 40 6.68 2.01 -20.33
C LEU A 40 8.15 2.32 -20.67
N ALA A 41 8.66 1.80 -21.79
CA ALA A 41 10.01 2.12 -22.24
C ALA A 41 10.17 3.61 -22.55
N ALA A 42 9.20 4.23 -23.22
CA ALA A 42 9.22 5.65 -23.58
C ALA A 42 9.17 6.59 -22.35
N TYR A 43 8.45 6.20 -21.31
CA TYR A 43 8.25 7.02 -20.11
C TYR A 43 9.04 6.55 -18.88
N LYS A 44 10.19 5.91 -19.07
CA LYS A 44 11.07 5.47 -17.97
C LYS A 44 10.33 4.64 -16.90
N ARG A 45 9.44 3.74 -17.33
CA ARG A 45 8.61 2.85 -16.50
C ARG A 45 7.58 3.57 -15.62
N GLU A 46 7.18 4.78 -15.99
CA GLU A 46 6.13 5.52 -15.30
C GLU A 46 4.72 5.00 -15.69
N ASN A 47 4.15 4.10 -14.88
CA ASN A 47 2.84 3.48 -15.12
C ASN A 47 1.67 4.47 -15.25
N SER A 48 1.78 5.67 -14.65
CA SER A 48 0.71 6.68 -14.65
C SER A 48 0.40 7.21 -16.06
N LYS A 49 1.41 7.27 -16.92
CA LYS A 49 1.32 7.77 -18.29
C LYS A 49 0.81 6.72 -19.28
N CYS A 50 0.94 5.44 -18.93
CA CYS A 50 0.55 4.30 -19.76
C CYS A 50 -0.77 3.65 -19.31
N ARG A 51 -1.65 4.44 -18.69
CA ARG A 51 -2.90 3.96 -18.07
C ARG A 51 -3.94 3.50 -19.08
N GLU A 52 -3.89 4.02 -20.31
CA GLU A 52 -4.86 3.65 -21.34
C GLU A 52 -4.46 2.33 -21.98
N GLU A 53 -3.16 2.15 -22.23
CA GLU A 53 -2.54 0.98 -22.81
C GLU A 53 -2.69 -0.24 -21.89
N ILE A 54 -2.47 -0.05 -20.57
CA ILE A 54 -2.70 -1.13 -19.60
C ILE A 54 -4.18 -1.50 -19.48
N LYS A 55 -5.09 -0.52 -19.57
CA LYS A 55 -6.53 -0.80 -19.56
C LYS A 55 -6.93 -1.61 -20.78
N ASN A 56 -6.51 -1.21 -21.97
CA ASN A 56 -6.82 -1.93 -23.20
C ASN A 56 -6.29 -3.37 -23.17
N TYR A 57 -5.07 -3.56 -22.65
CA TYR A 57 -4.51 -4.89 -22.46
C TYR A 57 -5.31 -5.74 -21.46
N LEU A 58 -5.66 -5.19 -20.29
CA LEU A 58 -6.45 -5.90 -19.28
C LEU A 58 -7.87 -6.18 -19.77
N ASP A 59 -8.48 -5.27 -20.54
CA ASP A 59 -9.82 -5.45 -21.12
C ASP A 59 -9.82 -6.62 -22.09
N CYS A 60 -8.83 -6.69 -22.96
CA CYS A 60 -8.64 -7.82 -23.87
C CYS A 60 -8.55 -9.15 -23.09
N ARG A 61 -7.80 -9.19 -21.99
CA ARG A 61 -7.67 -10.41 -21.19
C ARG A 61 -8.97 -10.81 -20.50
N MET A 62 -9.73 -9.84 -20.00
CA MET A 62 -11.04 -10.08 -19.39
C MET A 62 -12.10 -10.52 -20.41
N ASN A 63 -12.04 -10.00 -21.64
CA ASN A 63 -12.98 -10.33 -22.70
C ASN A 63 -12.71 -11.71 -23.30
N ASN A 64 -11.44 -12.15 -23.31
CA ASN A 64 -11.01 -13.45 -23.85
C ASN A 64 -10.86 -14.54 -22.77
N GLU A 65 -11.43 -14.34 -21.57
CA GLU A 65 -11.37 -15.30 -20.45
C GLU A 65 -9.94 -15.69 -20.01
N LEU A 66 -8.94 -14.89 -20.41
CA LEU A 66 -7.54 -15.00 -19.98
C LEU A 66 -7.32 -14.39 -18.58
N MET A 67 -8.38 -13.81 -18.01
CA MET A 67 -8.46 -13.22 -16.67
C MET A 67 -9.95 -13.13 -16.29
N THR A 68 -10.29 -13.25 -15.01
CA THR A 68 -11.68 -13.05 -14.54
C THR A 68 -12.09 -11.59 -14.73
N ARG A 69 -13.34 -11.37 -15.19
CA ARG A 69 -13.91 -10.03 -15.34
C ARG A 69 -14.01 -9.33 -13.99
N GLU A 70 -13.43 -8.14 -13.91
CA GLU A 70 -13.41 -7.32 -12.70
C GLU A 70 -13.66 -5.85 -13.06
N SER A 71 -14.13 -5.07 -12.10
CA SER A 71 -14.37 -3.64 -12.34
C SER A 71 -13.04 -2.88 -12.43
N TRP A 72 -12.95 -1.84 -13.27
CA TRP A 72 -11.74 -1.01 -13.41
C TRP A 72 -11.23 -0.40 -12.10
N LYS A 73 -12.11 -0.23 -11.11
CA LYS A 73 -11.76 0.22 -9.75
C LYS A 73 -10.89 -0.80 -9.00
N ASN A 74 -10.95 -2.07 -9.40
CA ASN A 74 -10.27 -3.19 -8.74
C ASN A 74 -8.94 -3.60 -9.39
N LEU A 75 -8.73 -3.34 -10.69
CA LEU A 75 -7.70 -3.99 -11.51
C LEU A 75 -6.35 -3.27 -11.65
N GLY A 76 -6.18 -2.09 -11.05
CA GLY A 76 -4.92 -1.33 -11.16
C GLY A 76 -4.48 -0.71 -9.85
N SER A 77 -5.11 -1.09 -8.73
CA SER A 77 -4.93 -0.35 -7.50
C SER A 77 -3.75 -0.88 -6.72
N VAL A 78 -2.57 -0.39 -7.10
CA VAL A 78 -1.64 0.06 -6.08
C VAL A 78 -2.47 0.76 -5.00
N ALA A 79 -2.37 0.33 -3.75
CA ALA A 79 -3.25 0.81 -2.69
C ALA A 79 -3.15 2.34 -2.52
N ALA A 80 -2.03 2.93 -2.94
CA ALA A 80 -1.83 4.37 -2.98
C ALA A 80 -2.79 5.12 -3.94
N LEU A 81 -3.34 4.47 -4.96
CA LEU A 81 -4.35 5.10 -5.83
C LEU A 81 -5.70 5.32 -5.12
N LYS A 82 -5.95 4.63 -4.00
CA LYS A 82 -7.15 4.83 -3.19
C LYS A 82 -7.02 6.02 -2.22
N ILE A 83 -5.85 6.64 -2.14
CA ILE A 83 -5.57 7.73 -1.17
C ILE A 83 -6.46 8.95 -1.42
N PRO A 84 -6.57 9.51 -2.65
CA PRO A 84 -7.44 10.67 -2.86
C PRO A 84 -8.91 10.37 -2.54
N LEU A 85 -9.36 9.14 -2.83
CA LEU A 85 -10.71 8.68 -2.50
C LEU A 85 -10.92 8.61 -0.98
N LEU A 86 -9.96 8.07 -0.24
CA LEU A 86 -9.98 8.02 1.22
C LEU A 86 -10.02 9.42 1.83
N VAL A 87 -9.15 10.32 1.37
CA VAL A 87 -9.10 11.71 1.86
C VAL A 87 -10.42 12.43 1.58
N ASN A 88 -10.96 12.33 0.36
CA ASN A 88 -12.23 12.99 0.01
C ASN A 88 -13.38 12.52 0.89
N LYS A 89 -13.53 11.21 1.09
CA LYS A 89 -14.59 10.69 1.95
C LYS A 89 -14.38 11.01 3.44
N LEU A 90 -13.13 11.14 3.91
CA LEU A 90 -12.86 11.60 5.27
C LEU A 90 -13.21 13.08 5.45
N LEU A 91 -13.00 13.92 4.42
CA LEU A 91 -13.39 15.33 4.43
C LEU A 91 -14.91 15.53 4.42
N GLU A 92 -15.68 14.58 3.89
CA GLU A 92 -17.16 14.59 3.97
C GLU A 92 -17.68 14.40 5.40
N ILE A 93 -16.87 13.82 6.30
CA ILE A 93 -17.25 13.64 7.70
C ILE A 93 -17.18 14.99 8.44
N LYS A 94 -18.33 15.43 8.96
CA LYS A 94 -18.42 16.69 9.73
C LYS A 94 -17.46 16.67 10.92
N LYS A 95 -16.69 17.75 11.10
CA LYS A 95 -15.73 18.01 12.20
C LYS A 95 -14.42 17.20 12.15
N VAL A 96 -14.05 16.60 11.01
CA VAL A 96 -12.72 16.00 10.81
C VAL A 96 -11.77 17.03 10.19
N ASN A 97 -10.56 17.12 10.72
CA ASN A 97 -9.44 17.86 10.15
C ASN A 97 -8.33 16.85 9.78
N ILE A 98 -7.71 16.99 8.63
CA ILE A 98 -6.80 15.97 8.11
C ILE A 98 -5.45 16.61 7.86
N LYS A 99 -4.38 15.92 8.25
CA LYS A 99 -3.02 16.21 7.79
C LYS A 99 -2.45 14.93 7.20
N ILE A 100 -1.86 14.99 6.03
CA ILE A 100 -1.30 13.80 5.37
C ILE A 100 0.18 13.75 5.67
N VAL A 101 0.67 12.60 6.13
CA VAL A 101 2.10 12.36 6.34
C VAL A 101 2.54 11.28 5.36
N THR A 102 3.34 11.67 4.38
CA THR A 102 3.71 10.78 3.26
C THR A 102 5.20 10.56 3.21
N THR A 103 5.62 9.34 2.86
CA THR A 103 7.02 9.10 2.50
C THR A 103 7.31 9.71 1.11
N ARG A 104 8.60 9.91 0.81
CA ARG A 104 9.02 10.37 -0.53
C ARG A 104 8.55 9.44 -1.65
N HIS A 105 8.54 8.13 -1.42
CA HIS A 105 8.11 7.17 -2.45
C HIS A 105 6.61 7.22 -2.71
N ALA A 106 5.79 7.43 -1.68
CA ALA A 106 4.35 7.53 -1.84
C ALA A 106 3.92 8.73 -2.73
N LEU A 107 4.73 9.79 -2.82
CA LEU A 107 4.48 10.93 -3.73
C LEU A 107 4.58 10.57 -5.22
N HIS A 108 5.12 9.40 -5.59
CA HIS A 108 5.07 8.93 -6.98
C HIS A 108 3.67 8.48 -7.39
N PHE A 109 2.82 8.12 -6.43
CA PHE A 109 1.52 7.51 -6.68
C PHE A 109 0.36 8.51 -6.63
N PHE A 110 0.54 9.61 -5.90
CA PHE A 110 -0.41 10.72 -5.85
C PHE A 110 0.33 12.06 -5.78
N LYS A 111 -0.25 13.11 -6.33
CA LYS A 111 0.29 14.47 -6.24
C LYS A 111 -0.42 15.25 -5.15
N LYS A 112 0.24 16.26 -4.59
CA LYS A 112 -0.36 17.18 -3.61
C LYS A 112 -1.64 17.86 -4.13
N LYS A 113 -1.77 18.04 -5.44
CA LYS A 113 -2.98 18.59 -6.08
C LYS A 113 -4.19 17.66 -6.00
N ASP A 114 -3.96 16.35 -5.92
CA ASP A 114 -5.02 15.34 -5.96
C ASP A 114 -5.79 15.24 -4.63
N VAL A 115 -5.21 15.80 -3.56
CA VAL A 115 -5.77 15.77 -2.18
C VAL A 115 -6.30 17.14 -1.73
N GLY A 116 -6.44 18.10 -2.66
CA GLY A 116 -7.10 19.38 -2.39
C GLY A 116 -6.38 20.27 -1.37
N ASN A 117 -7.15 20.89 -0.48
CA ASN A 117 -6.66 21.87 0.51
C ASN A 117 -6.15 21.22 1.82
N VAL A 118 -5.64 19.99 1.73
CA VAL A 118 -5.13 19.24 2.90
C VAL A 118 -3.61 19.42 2.99
N ASP A 119 -3.11 19.67 4.20
CA ASP A 119 -1.66 19.79 4.43
C ASP A 119 -0.96 18.45 4.18
N VAL A 120 -0.08 18.39 3.17
CA VAL A 120 0.75 17.22 2.87
C VAL A 120 2.17 17.45 3.37
N LEU A 121 2.50 16.76 4.46
CA LEU A 121 3.77 16.79 5.16
C LEU A 121 4.68 15.64 4.72
N THR A 122 5.95 15.96 4.60
CA THR A 122 7.04 15.07 4.14
C THR A 122 8.24 15.23 5.05
N ASP A 123 9.23 14.36 4.94
CA ASP A 123 10.49 14.45 5.70
C ASP A 123 11.17 15.82 5.52
N ASP A 124 11.04 16.45 4.35
CA ASP A 124 11.63 17.77 4.09
C ASP A 124 10.96 18.87 4.92
N ASN A 125 9.71 18.69 5.35
CA ASN A 125 9.02 19.64 6.23
C ASN A 125 9.58 19.61 7.65
N GLU A 126 10.03 18.45 8.13
CA GLU A 126 10.58 18.29 9.46
C GLU A 126 11.84 19.13 9.67
N TRP A 127 12.79 19.01 8.74
CA TRP A 127 14.05 19.75 8.79
C TRP A 127 13.92 21.24 8.46
N LYS A 128 12.87 21.64 7.73
CA LYS A 128 12.61 23.07 7.46
C LYS A 128 12.06 23.82 8.67
N SER A 129 11.30 23.12 9.50
CA SER A 129 10.68 23.68 10.72
C SER A 129 11.67 23.79 11.88
N TRP A 130 12.74 23.00 11.88
CA TRP A 130 13.73 22.98 12.95
C TRP A 130 15.02 23.70 12.53
N LYS A 131 15.24 24.92 13.01
CA LYS A 131 16.43 25.72 12.69
C LYS A 131 17.35 25.93 13.89
N ASN A 132 16.77 26.06 15.08
CA ASN A 132 17.48 26.28 16.34
C ASN A 132 17.02 25.30 17.43
N ARG A 133 17.89 25.07 18.43
CA ARG A 133 17.50 24.33 19.63
C ARG A 133 16.37 25.09 20.35
N GLY A 134 15.23 24.44 20.50
CA GLY A 134 14.00 25.03 21.09
C GLY A 134 12.86 25.19 20.09
N ASP A 135 13.14 25.09 18.78
CA ASP A 135 12.11 25.09 17.76
C ASP A 135 11.20 23.85 17.88
N PRO A 136 9.92 23.98 17.55
CA PRO A 136 8.98 22.86 17.57
C PRO A 136 9.44 21.72 16.67
N VAL A 137 9.39 20.51 17.20
CA VAL A 137 9.74 19.28 16.47
C VAL A 137 8.47 18.72 15.82
N LEU A 138 8.41 18.76 14.49
CA LEU A 138 7.20 18.48 13.72
C LEU A 138 6.53 17.14 14.07
N HIS A 139 7.28 16.04 14.18
CA HIS A 139 6.70 14.74 14.52
C HIS A 139 6.04 14.74 15.90
N ILE A 140 6.61 15.46 16.89
CA ILE A 140 6.02 15.60 18.23
C ILE A 140 4.79 16.51 18.21
N GLU A 141 4.80 17.57 17.41
CA GLU A 141 3.61 18.41 17.24
C GLU A 141 2.46 17.64 16.61
N LEU A 142 2.75 16.77 15.64
CA LEU A 142 1.74 15.93 15.01
C LEU A 142 1.12 14.96 16.01
N THR A 143 1.88 14.34 16.91
CA THR A 143 1.31 13.44 17.93
C THR A 143 0.46 14.17 18.98
N LYS A 144 0.80 15.43 19.28
CA LYS A 144 -0.04 16.29 20.15
C LYS A 144 -1.32 16.71 19.44
N TRP A 145 -1.20 17.11 18.18
CA TRP A 145 -2.32 17.58 17.35
C TRP A 145 -3.30 16.46 16.99
N ALA A 146 -2.82 15.26 16.67
CA ALA A 146 -3.62 14.14 16.21
C ALA A 146 -4.28 13.36 17.35
N ASP A 147 -5.60 13.15 17.25
CA ASP A 147 -6.37 12.32 18.18
C ASP A 147 -6.44 10.86 17.72
N LEU A 148 -6.25 10.63 16.42
CA LEU A 148 -6.26 9.32 15.79
C LEU A 148 -5.18 9.27 14.72
N PHE A 149 -4.46 8.16 14.65
CA PHE A 149 -3.48 7.92 13.60
C PHE A 149 -3.93 6.75 12.72
N VAL A 150 -3.86 6.91 11.39
CA VAL A 150 -4.15 5.83 10.44
C VAL A 150 -3.03 5.71 9.41
N ILE A 151 -2.48 4.51 9.22
CA ILE A 151 -1.56 4.24 8.10
C ILE A 151 -2.30 3.37 7.08
N ALA A 152 -2.61 3.95 5.92
CA ALA A 152 -3.39 3.30 4.87
C ALA A 152 -3.01 3.89 3.49
N PRO A 153 -2.23 3.17 2.66
CA PRO A 153 -1.70 1.82 2.88
C PRO A 153 -0.48 1.75 3.83
N LEU A 154 -0.34 0.62 4.54
CA LEU A 154 0.88 0.18 5.20
C LEU A 154 1.58 -0.92 4.37
N ASP A 155 2.73 -0.60 3.81
CA ASP A 155 3.56 -1.54 3.06
C ASP A 155 4.39 -2.45 3.99
N ALA A 156 4.97 -3.51 3.43
CA ALA A 156 5.77 -4.46 4.20
C ALA A 156 7.05 -3.84 4.80
N ASN A 157 7.63 -2.84 4.12
CA ASN A 157 8.85 -2.19 4.60
C ASN A 157 8.58 -1.39 5.88
N THR A 158 7.55 -0.56 5.85
CA THR A 158 7.14 0.26 6.99
C THR A 158 6.56 -0.60 8.10
N LEU A 159 5.82 -1.67 7.78
CA LEU A 159 5.42 -2.67 8.77
C LEU A 159 6.65 -3.24 9.49
N GLY A 160 7.70 -3.61 8.76
CA GLY A 160 8.95 -4.07 9.33
C GLY A 160 9.66 -3.02 10.18
N LYS A 161 9.69 -1.77 9.74
CA LYS A 161 10.25 -0.65 10.52
C LYS A 161 9.51 -0.44 11.83
N LEU A 162 8.18 -0.38 11.79
CA LEU A 162 7.34 -0.18 12.96
C LEU A 162 7.51 -1.32 13.96
N ALA A 163 7.44 -2.57 13.50
CA ALA A 163 7.58 -3.74 14.37
C ALA A 163 8.95 -3.84 15.04
N ASN A 164 10.01 -3.30 14.43
CA ASN A 164 11.36 -3.26 15.00
C ASN A 164 11.69 -1.92 15.71
N GLY A 165 10.76 -0.97 15.73
CA GLY A 165 10.96 0.32 16.39
C GLY A 165 11.90 1.29 15.65
N LEU A 166 12.08 1.13 14.34
CA LEU A 166 12.84 2.06 13.51
C LEU A 166 12.04 3.35 13.27
N CYS A 167 12.72 4.49 13.37
CA CYS A 167 12.15 5.84 13.18
C CYS A 167 13.08 6.68 12.28
N ASP A 168 13.10 6.37 10.99
CA ASP A 168 14.05 6.95 10.02
C ASP A 168 13.41 7.97 9.06
N ASN A 169 12.10 8.23 9.20
CA ASN A 169 11.35 9.21 8.43
C ASN A 169 10.23 9.81 9.28
N LEU A 170 9.62 10.91 8.83
CA LEU A 170 8.59 11.64 9.57
C LEU A 170 7.44 10.71 10.01
N LEU A 171 7.02 9.80 9.13
CA LEU A 171 5.92 8.87 9.41
C LEU A 171 6.25 7.91 10.57
N THR A 172 7.41 7.26 10.49
CA THR A 172 7.86 6.30 11.50
C THR A 172 8.23 6.99 12.81
N CYS A 173 8.72 8.24 12.77
CA CYS A 173 8.92 9.08 13.95
C CYS A 173 7.58 9.40 14.65
N VAL A 174 6.54 9.80 13.91
CA VAL A 174 5.20 10.04 14.46
C VAL A 174 4.64 8.76 15.09
N ALA A 175 4.77 7.62 14.40
CA ALA A 175 4.33 6.33 14.90
C ALA A 175 5.06 5.92 16.19
N ARG A 176 6.36 6.18 16.27
CA ARG A 176 7.18 5.83 17.43
C ARG A 176 6.91 6.71 18.64
N ALA A 177 6.59 7.99 18.41
CA ALA A 177 6.23 8.96 19.43
C ALA A 177 4.73 8.96 19.77
N TRP A 178 3.96 8.01 19.23
CA TRP A 178 2.51 7.97 19.40
C TRP A 178 2.10 7.70 20.84
N ASN A 179 1.04 8.37 21.29
CA ASN A 179 0.46 8.10 22.60
C ASN A 179 -0.41 6.84 22.52
N MET A 180 -0.03 5.79 23.25
CA MET A 180 -0.73 4.49 23.24
C MET A 180 -2.18 4.55 23.73
N ASN A 181 -2.58 5.63 24.43
CA ASN A 181 -3.99 5.84 24.82
C ASN A 181 -4.86 6.35 23.66
N LYS A 182 -4.25 6.81 22.56
CA LYS A 182 -4.95 7.29 21.36
C LYS A 182 -5.03 6.17 20.31
N PRO A 183 -6.15 6.02 19.60
CA PRO A 183 -6.31 4.98 18.58
C PRO A 183 -5.28 5.13 17.45
N PHE A 184 -4.61 4.02 17.15
CA PHE A 184 -3.73 3.88 16.00
C PHE A 184 -4.20 2.70 15.16
N LEU A 185 -4.71 2.98 13.96
CA LEU A 185 -5.13 2.00 12.98
C LEU A 185 -4.07 1.83 11.89
N PHE A 186 -3.93 0.61 11.37
CA PHE A 186 -3.10 0.37 10.20
C PHE A 186 -3.78 -0.59 9.23
N CYS A 187 -3.61 -0.35 7.93
CA CYS A 187 -4.19 -1.15 6.87
C CYS A 187 -3.06 -1.73 6.00
N PRO A 188 -2.65 -2.99 6.24
CA PRO A 188 -1.63 -3.63 5.42
C PRO A 188 -2.03 -3.65 3.94
N ALA A 189 -1.07 -3.46 3.06
CA ALA A 189 -1.25 -3.53 1.62
C ALA A 189 0.04 -3.98 0.94
N MET A 190 0.06 -5.24 0.48
CA MET A 190 1.24 -5.85 -0.13
C MET A 190 0.85 -7.02 -1.03
N ASN A 191 1.80 -7.48 -1.84
CA ASN A 191 1.61 -8.70 -2.62
C ASN A 191 1.32 -9.90 -1.71
N THR A 192 0.53 -10.86 -2.18
CA THR A 192 0.16 -12.05 -1.42
C THR A 192 1.33 -12.85 -0.88
N ARG A 193 2.41 -13.01 -1.66
CA ARG A 193 3.61 -13.73 -1.17
C ARG A 193 4.30 -13.01 -0.02
N MET A 194 4.21 -11.69 0.04
CA MET A 194 4.68 -10.95 1.20
C MET A 194 3.73 -11.09 2.38
N TYR A 195 2.42 -11.02 2.14
CA TYR A 195 1.43 -11.14 3.22
C TYR A 195 1.49 -12.52 3.89
N GLU A 196 1.61 -13.58 3.08
CA GLU A 196 1.76 -14.96 3.53
C GLU A 196 3.15 -15.27 4.12
N HIS A 197 4.13 -14.37 3.95
CA HIS A 197 5.45 -14.57 4.52
C HIS A 197 5.36 -14.61 6.06
N PRO A 198 6.01 -15.58 6.74
CA PRO A 198 5.86 -15.77 8.18
C PRO A 198 6.30 -14.56 9.01
N ILE A 199 7.20 -13.72 8.48
CA ILE A 199 7.61 -12.48 9.15
C ILE A 199 6.46 -11.48 9.27
N THR A 200 5.57 -11.42 8.27
CA THR A 200 4.50 -10.44 8.20
C THR A 200 3.48 -10.71 9.28
N SER A 201 3.07 -11.99 9.43
CA SER A 201 2.20 -12.41 10.53
C SER A 201 2.80 -12.05 11.89
N LYS A 202 4.10 -12.31 12.12
CA LYS A 202 4.78 -11.91 13.36
C LYS A 202 4.78 -10.41 13.59
N GLN A 203 5.05 -9.61 12.56
CA GLN A 203 5.08 -8.15 12.66
C GLN A 203 3.69 -7.58 12.98
N ILE A 204 2.64 -8.09 12.32
CA ILE A 204 1.25 -7.72 12.59
C ILE A 204 0.87 -8.10 14.04
N SER A 205 1.23 -9.32 14.48
CA SER A 205 1.01 -9.74 15.87
C SER A 205 1.73 -8.84 16.88
N THR A 206 2.95 -8.38 16.57
CA THR A 206 3.66 -7.42 17.42
C THR A 206 2.91 -6.10 17.53
N LEU A 207 2.48 -5.51 16.41
CA LEU A 207 1.74 -4.24 16.42
C LEU A 207 0.41 -4.35 17.17
N THR A 208 -0.34 -5.43 16.92
CA THR A 208 -1.62 -5.68 17.61
C THR A 208 -1.42 -5.92 19.11
N SER A 209 -0.33 -6.56 19.53
CA SER A 209 0.01 -6.74 20.95
C SER A 209 0.25 -5.41 21.68
N TRP A 210 0.65 -4.36 20.97
CA TRP A 210 0.80 -3.02 21.53
C TRP A 210 -0.54 -2.28 21.67
N GLY A 211 -1.62 -2.82 21.12
CA GLY A 211 -2.95 -2.18 21.11
C GLY A 211 -3.27 -1.42 19.82
N TYR A 212 -2.44 -1.55 18.78
CA TYR A 212 -2.78 -1.01 17.46
C TYR A 212 -3.86 -1.86 16.79
N ILE A 213 -4.74 -1.20 16.06
CA ILE A 213 -5.93 -1.81 15.46
C ILE A 213 -5.61 -2.14 14.00
N GLU A 214 -5.55 -3.44 13.70
CA GLU A 214 -5.43 -3.91 12.32
C GLU A 214 -6.75 -3.74 11.58
N ILE A 215 -6.69 -3.14 10.39
CA ILE A 215 -7.73 -3.25 9.37
C ILE A 215 -7.30 -4.37 8.41
N PRO A 216 -7.98 -5.52 8.41
CA PRO A 216 -7.50 -6.71 7.72
C PRO A 216 -7.49 -6.51 6.20
N VAL A 217 -6.56 -7.20 5.54
CA VAL A 217 -6.47 -7.22 4.08
C VAL A 217 -7.68 -7.92 3.47
N VAL A 218 -8.03 -7.54 2.24
CA VAL A 218 -9.04 -8.24 1.45
C VAL A 218 -8.37 -9.13 0.41
N SER A 219 -9.03 -10.24 0.09
CA SER A 219 -8.63 -11.07 -1.05
C SER A 219 -9.06 -10.35 -2.33
N LYS A 220 -8.10 -10.07 -3.22
CA LYS A 220 -8.37 -9.56 -4.57
C LYS A 220 -7.57 -10.36 -5.60
N MET A 221 -8.03 -10.30 -6.85
CA MET A 221 -7.22 -10.75 -7.96
C MET A 221 -6.06 -9.77 -8.14
N LEU A 222 -4.84 -10.28 -7.99
CA LEU A 222 -3.64 -9.50 -8.23
C LEU A 222 -3.43 -9.30 -9.72
N VAL A 223 -2.67 -8.25 -10.09
CA VAL A 223 -2.26 -7.97 -11.47
C VAL A 223 -1.53 -9.16 -12.11
N CYS A 224 -0.96 -10.08 -11.30
CA CYS A 224 -0.33 -11.32 -11.76
C CYS A 224 -1.30 -12.46 -12.11
N GLY A 225 -2.61 -12.29 -11.93
CA GLY A 225 -3.64 -13.30 -12.24
C GLY A 225 -4.00 -14.22 -11.07
N ASP A 226 -3.25 -14.19 -9.96
CA ASP A 226 -3.53 -14.97 -8.77
C ASP A 226 -4.55 -14.26 -7.86
N LYS A 227 -5.55 -15.00 -7.36
CA LYS A 227 -6.42 -14.53 -6.27
C LYS A 227 -5.69 -14.75 -4.95
N GLY A 228 -5.38 -13.67 -4.24
CA GLY A 228 -4.59 -13.76 -3.02
C GLY A 228 -4.95 -12.69 -1.99
N LEU A 229 -4.66 -12.99 -0.73
CA LEU A 229 -4.79 -12.05 0.39
C LEU A 229 -3.67 -11.01 0.32
N GLY A 230 -3.91 -9.77 0.72
CA GLY A 230 -2.87 -8.73 0.77
C GLY A 230 -3.29 -7.38 0.19
N ALA A 231 -4.45 -7.30 -0.47
CA ALA A 231 -4.96 -6.02 -0.95
C ALA A 231 -5.50 -5.17 0.20
N MET A 232 -5.27 -3.85 0.14
CA MET A 232 -5.82 -2.90 1.11
C MET A 232 -7.35 -3.00 1.14
N ALA A 233 -7.92 -2.93 2.35
CA ALA A 233 -9.36 -2.87 2.55
C ALA A 233 -10.02 -1.79 1.70
N GLU A 234 -11.33 -1.94 1.47
CA GLU A 234 -12.09 -0.91 0.78
C GLU A 234 -12.19 0.36 1.63
N VAL A 235 -12.19 1.51 0.95
CA VAL A 235 -12.21 2.82 1.61
C VAL A 235 -13.42 2.96 2.52
N ASP A 236 -14.58 2.43 2.12
CA ASP A 236 -15.79 2.40 2.93
C ASP A 236 -15.61 1.62 4.25
N THR A 237 -14.92 0.48 4.19
CA THR A 237 -14.61 -0.32 5.39
C THR A 237 -13.68 0.44 6.33
N ILE A 238 -12.64 1.09 5.78
CA ILE A 238 -11.71 1.92 6.56
C ILE A 238 -12.48 3.04 7.26
N ILE A 239 -13.35 3.74 6.54
CA ILE A 239 -14.13 4.85 7.09
C ILE A 239 -15.15 4.40 8.13
N GLN A 240 -15.79 3.24 7.93
CA GLN A 240 -16.73 2.70 8.90
C GLN A 240 -16.03 2.37 10.23
N LEU A 241 -14.85 1.75 10.17
CA LEU A 241 -14.05 1.44 11.36
C LEU A 241 -13.52 2.72 12.03
N LEU A 242 -13.09 3.70 11.23
CA LEU A 242 -12.74 5.02 11.74
C LEU A 242 -13.94 5.67 12.41
N GLY A 243 -15.11 5.75 11.76
CA GLY A 243 -16.33 6.32 12.32
C GLY A 243 -16.73 5.69 13.66
N GLY A 244 -16.57 4.37 13.80
CA GLY A 244 -16.74 3.67 15.08
C GLY A 244 -15.76 4.14 16.15
N ALA A 245 -14.46 4.17 15.84
CA ALA A 245 -13.42 4.65 16.77
C ALA A 245 -13.58 6.13 17.15
N LEU A 246 -13.99 6.96 16.18
CA LEU A 246 -14.25 8.37 16.33
C LEU A 246 -15.46 8.58 17.25
N SER A 247 -16.56 7.83 17.09
CA SER A 247 -17.79 7.98 17.90
C SER A 247 -17.60 7.85 19.43
N LEU A 248 -16.51 7.22 19.86
CA LEU A 248 -16.11 7.10 21.28
C LEU A 248 -15.47 8.37 21.85
N PHE A 249 -14.94 9.27 21.01
CA PHE A 249 -14.20 10.46 21.42
C PHE A 249 -14.87 11.73 20.89
N ARG A 250 -15.42 12.55 21.78
CA ARG A 250 -16.10 13.79 21.41
C ARG A 250 -15.09 14.90 21.05
N MET A 251 -15.20 15.37 19.81
CA MET A 251 -14.86 16.72 19.31
C MET A 251 -13.47 16.89 18.69
N HIS A 252 -13.48 16.98 17.35
CA HIS A 252 -12.36 17.25 16.44
C HIS A 252 -11.40 16.08 16.28
N TYR A 253 -11.16 15.69 15.04
CA TYR A 253 -10.29 14.56 14.73
C TYR A 253 -9.24 15.02 13.79
N ALA A 254 -8.02 14.91 14.24
CA ALA A 254 -6.83 15.18 13.50
C ALA A 254 -6.28 13.83 13.03
N VAL A 255 -6.58 13.49 11.78
CA VAL A 255 -6.20 12.19 11.19
C VAL A 255 -4.90 12.36 10.41
N SER A 256 -3.81 11.75 10.89
CA SER A 256 -2.63 11.56 10.06
C SER A 256 -2.79 10.35 9.18
N VAL A 257 -2.78 10.54 7.86
CA VAL A 257 -2.78 9.42 6.89
C VAL A 257 -1.34 9.12 6.52
N GLY A 258 -0.83 7.98 6.97
CA GLY A 258 0.46 7.44 6.60
C GLY A 258 0.42 6.73 5.27
N LEU A 259 1.27 7.15 4.35
CA LEU A 259 1.31 6.63 2.99
C LEU A 259 2.69 6.06 2.71
N THR A 260 2.75 4.75 2.51
CA THR A 260 4.00 4.02 2.36
C THR A 260 3.96 3.19 1.09
N GLU A 261 4.96 3.35 0.24
CA GLU A 261 5.19 2.45 -0.88
C GLU A 261 6.68 2.42 -1.26
N ASP A 262 7.50 1.85 -0.39
CA ASP A 262 8.96 1.76 -0.53
C ASP A 262 9.41 0.61 -1.46
N TRP A 263 8.49 0.04 -2.25
CA TRP A 263 8.73 -1.10 -3.15
C TRP A 263 9.71 -0.82 -4.29
N MET A 264 9.87 0.44 -4.66
CA MET A 264 10.81 0.85 -5.70
C MET A 264 12.02 1.52 -5.07
N ARG A 265 12.95 0.70 -4.57
CA ARG A 265 14.34 1.14 -4.48
C ARG A 265 14.75 1.47 -5.91
N ASN A 266 14.90 2.75 -6.24
CA ASN A 266 15.56 3.18 -7.47
C ASN A 266 16.89 2.40 -7.54
N GLN A 267 16.97 1.42 -8.43
CA GLN A 267 18.26 1.04 -8.97
C GLN A 267 18.65 2.22 -9.86
N SER A 268 19.42 3.13 -9.26
CA SER A 268 20.30 4.15 -9.85
C SER A 268 19.86 4.78 -11.18
#